data_AF-A0AAW3TEG6-F1
#
_entry.id   AF-A0AAW3TEG6-F1
#
_cell.length_a   1.000
_cell.length_b   1.000
_cell.length_c   1.000
_cell.angle_alpha   90.00
_cell.angle_beta   90.00
_cell.angle_gamma   90.00
#
_symmetry.space_group_name_H-M   'P 1'
#
loop_
_entity.id
_entity.type
_entity.pdbx_description
1 polymer ?
#
loop_
_entity_poly.entity_id
_entity_poly.type
_entity_poly.pdbx_seq_one_letter_code
_entity_poly.pdbx_strand_id
1 'polypeptide(L)'
;MTAQPVLKTNLVQTRLVKQCLVSSDLNKEPNRELNKELKKSTQSKFSKAAARYNTHANVQKHAASDLFALIKPGINKNKLCVDLGAGPLVNTHTLQSVFASVVAMDLSLNMLQSSDLTAPKICADMDNLPLQANSVDVIYSNFAVQWSANFSALMQSLYSILKPGGQAYISTVVEGSLNEIKTAFAALDSNSHINTFNSELHINQSVQNAGFTINSTKKRIYTDEYTTPLKAIASIKAIGATTQNHTNTRQGLLTKSALQEVCSAYPLINNKACVSYHVVLLSLKKSH
;
A
#
# COMPACT_ATOMS: atom_id res chain seq x y z
N MET A 1 19.64 64.76 2.18
CA MET A 1 18.36 64.18 2.64
C MET A 1 17.83 63.28 1.55
N THR A 2 17.85 61.99 1.85
CA THR A 2 17.61 60.84 0.98
C THR A 2 16.13 60.58 0.76
N ALA A 3 15.71 60.41 -0.48
CA ALA A 3 14.42 59.87 -0.86
C ALA A 3 14.62 58.49 -1.50
N GLN A 4 14.05 57.45 -0.88
CA GLN A 4 14.00 56.08 -1.40
C GLN A 4 12.96 55.96 -2.53
N PRO A 5 13.24 55.18 -3.59
CA PRO A 5 12.20 54.59 -4.41
C PRO A 5 11.99 53.11 -4.06
N VAL A 6 10.71 52.76 -4.01
CA VAL A 6 10.13 51.43 -3.81
C VAL A 6 10.47 50.52 -5.00
N LEU A 7 11.16 49.42 -4.74
CA LEU A 7 11.33 48.31 -5.69
C LEU A 7 10.24 47.26 -5.44
N LYS A 8 9.31 47.15 -6.40
CA LYS A 8 8.35 46.06 -6.52
C LYS A 8 9.09 44.76 -6.82
N THR A 9 9.13 43.82 -5.87
CA THR A 9 9.58 42.44 -6.11
C THR A 9 8.44 41.59 -6.68
N ASN A 10 8.57 41.22 -7.95
CA ASN A 10 7.93 40.04 -8.53
C ASN A 10 8.57 38.78 -7.95
N LEU A 11 7.78 37.89 -7.33
CA LEU A 11 8.13 36.49 -7.15
C LEU A 11 6.89 35.64 -7.40
N VAL A 12 6.85 35.12 -8.62
CA VAL A 12 5.90 34.13 -9.13
C VAL A 12 6.16 32.80 -8.41
N GLN A 13 5.20 32.33 -7.63
CA GLN A 13 5.21 31.00 -7.02
C GLN A 13 4.24 30.10 -7.79
N THR A 14 4.70 29.50 -8.89
CA THR A 14 3.86 28.62 -9.71
C THR A 14 3.79 27.22 -9.10
N ARG A 15 2.62 26.87 -8.55
CA ARG A 15 2.18 25.48 -8.36
C ARG A 15 2.08 24.80 -9.73
N LEU A 16 2.81 23.71 -9.93
CA LEU A 16 2.61 22.81 -11.06
C LEU A 16 2.26 21.41 -10.52
N VAL A 17 0.98 21.21 -10.24
CA VAL A 17 0.36 19.89 -10.22
C VAL A 17 -0.11 19.63 -11.64
N LYS A 18 0.71 18.97 -12.46
CA LYS A 18 0.28 18.53 -13.80
C LYS A 18 -0.51 17.23 -13.65
N GLN A 19 -1.82 17.32 -13.81
CA GLN A 19 -2.67 16.16 -14.07
C GLN A 19 -2.42 15.72 -15.52
N CYS A 20 -1.72 14.61 -15.71
CA CYS A 20 -1.46 14.06 -17.03
C CYS A 20 -2.73 13.35 -17.51
N LEU A 21 -3.52 14.02 -18.36
CA LEU A 21 -4.62 13.40 -19.11
C LEU A 21 -4.05 12.89 -20.44
N VAL A 22 -3.99 11.58 -20.59
CA VAL A 22 -3.58 10.91 -21.82
C VAL A 22 -4.81 10.71 -22.72
N SER A 23 -4.68 11.12 -23.97
CA SER A 23 -5.64 10.99 -25.07
C SER A 23 -5.94 9.53 -25.42
N SER A 24 -7.19 9.29 -25.84
CA SER A 24 -7.75 8.04 -26.36
C SER A 24 -7.10 7.61 -27.69
N ASP A 25 -6.73 6.33 -27.84
CA ASP A 25 -7.54 5.35 -28.57
C ASP A 25 -6.88 3.95 -28.73
N LEU A 26 -7.75 2.94 -28.92
CA LEU A 26 -7.54 1.57 -29.45
C LEU A 26 -6.83 0.50 -28.59
N ASN A 27 -7.63 -0.10 -27.69
CA ASN A 27 -7.76 -1.55 -27.39
C ASN A 27 -8.33 -1.70 -25.97
N LYS A 28 -9.66 -1.77 -25.86
CA LYS A 28 -10.35 -2.06 -24.59
C LYS A 28 -10.36 -3.57 -24.36
N GLU A 29 -9.26 -4.08 -23.84
CA GLU A 29 -9.22 -5.39 -23.17
C GLU A 29 -10.20 -5.38 -21.98
N PRO A 30 -11.18 -6.31 -21.89
CA PRO A 30 -12.20 -6.31 -20.84
C PRO A 30 -11.61 -6.35 -19.41
N ASN A 31 -10.43 -6.96 -19.24
CA ASN A 31 -9.69 -6.95 -17.97
C ASN A 31 -9.14 -5.57 -17.59
N ARG A 32 -8.84 -4.69 -18.55
CA ARG A 32 -8.24 -3.37 -18.30
C ARG A 32 -9.23 -2.38 -17.71
N GLU A 33 -10.46 -2.35 -18.22
CA GLU A 33 -11.52 -1.49 -17.68
C GLU A 33 -11.98 -1.98 -16.31
N LEU A 34 -12.13 -3.30 -16.11
CA LEU A 34 -12.42 -3.88 -14.79
C LEU A 34 -11.34 -3.50 -13.76
N ASN A 35 -10.05 -3.67 -14.10
CA ASN A 35 -8.95 -3.28 -13.23
C ASN A 35 -8.96 -1.77 -12.92
N LYS A 36 -9.35 -0.92 -13.87
CA LYS A 36 -9.46 0.52 -13.67
C LYS A 36 -10.60 0.89 -12.70
N GLU A 37 -11.74 0.22 -12.79
CA GLU A 37 -12.87 0.41 -11.87
C GLU A 37 -12.54 -0.06 -10.45
N LEU A 38 -11.87 -1.21 -10.32
CA LEU A 38 -11.37 -1.71 -9.04
C LEU A 38 -10.40 -0.72 -8.40
N LYS A 39 -9.47 -0.15 -9.18
CA LYS A 39 -8.54 0.87 -8.69
C LYS A 39 -9.21 2.17 -8.28
N LYS A 40 -10.22 2.64 -9.01
CA LYS A 40 -11.04 3.80 -8.58
C LYS A 40 -11.76 3.52 -7.26
N SER A 41 -12.29 2.31 -7.08
CA SER A 41 -12.91 1.88 -5.83
C SER A 41 -11.88 1.88 -4.68
N THR A 42 -10.69 1.34 -4.91
CA THR A 42 -9.55 1.34 -3.96
C THR A 42 -9.16 2.76 -3.56
N GLN A 43 -8.97 3.63 -4.54
CA GLN A 43 -8.65 5.04 -4.34
C GLN A 43 -9.70 5.73 -3.48
N SER A 44 -11.00 5.51 -3.76
CA SER A 44 -12.10 6.11 -3.00
C SER A 44 -12.13 5.61 -1.55
N LYS A 45 -11.94 4.31 -1.31
CA LYS A 45 -11.87 3.72 0.03
C LYS A 45 -10.70 4.31 0.83
N PHE A 46 -9.50 4.37 0.24
CA PHE A 46 -8.33 4.97 0.90
C PHE A 46 -8.53 6.46 1.17
N SER A 47 -9.06 7.20 0.22
CA SER A 47 -9.31 8.64 0.40
C SER A 47 -10.26 8.93 1.56
N LYS A 48 -11.26 8.07 1.80
CA LYS A 48 -12.16 8.15 2.96
C LYS A 48 -11.52 7.70 4.27
N ALA A 49 -10.59 6.75 4.19
CA ALA A 49 -9.89 6.19 5.35
C ALA A 49 -8.78 7.10 5.90
N ALA A 50 -8.26 8.04 5.10
CA ALA A 50 -7.09 8.86 5.44
C ALA A 50 -7.11 9.44 6.87
N ALA A 51 -8.24 10.03 7.30
CA ALA A 51 -8.39 10.63 8.63
C ALA A 51 -8.37 9.62 9.80
N ARG A 52 -8.69 8.34 9.54
CA ARG A 52 -8.80 7.28 10.55
C ARG A 52 -7.69 6.22 10.42
N TYR A 53 -6.88 6.30 9.38
CA TYR A 53 -5.84 5.32 9.09
C TYR A 53 -4.83 5.25 10.25
N ASN A 54 -4.40 6.41 10.76
CA ASN A 54 -3.37 6.49 11.78
C ASN A 54 -3.78 5.88 13.14
N THR A 55 -5.09 5.81 13.44
CA THR A 55 -5.64 5.25 14.69
C THR A 55 -5.90 3.75 14.63
N HIS A 56 -5.97 3.15 13.44
CA HIS A 56 -6.29 1.72 13.26
C HIS A 56 -5.17 0.91 12.60
N ALA A 57 -4.09 1.55 12.13
CA ALA A 57 -3.01 0.89 11.40
C ALA A 57 -1.90 0.33 12.31
N ASN A 58 -2.25 -0.40 13.37
CA ASN A 58 -1.28 -0.93 14.34
C ASN A 58 -0.39 -2.02 13.72
N VAL A 59 -0.98 -2.98 13.02
CA VAL A 59 -0.26 -4.03 12.29
C VAL A 59 0.72 -3.44 11.28
N GLN A 60 0.33 -2.38 10.55
CA GLN A 60 1.16 -1.70 9.57
C GLN A 60 2.37 -1.02 10.23
N LYS A 61 2.22 -0.48 11.45
CA LYS A 61 3.33 0.09 12.23
C LYS A 61 4.32 -0.98 12.67
N HIS A 62 3.83 -2.14 13.15
CA HIS A 62 4.71 -3.26 13.52
C HIS A 62 5.47 -3.80 12.30
N ALA A 63 4.78 -4.00 11.17
CA ALA A 63 5.42 -4.42 9.93
C ALA A 63 6.42 -3.38 9.42
N ALA A 64 6.10 -2.09 9.51
CA ALA A 64 7.02 -1.03 9.14
C ALA A 64 8.29 -1.07 9.99
N SER A 65 8.17 -1.24 11.32
CA SER A 65 9.31 -1.38 12.23
C SER A 65 10.22 -2.55 11.84
N ASP A 66 9.65 -3.73 11.62
CA ASP A 66 10.41 -4.91 11.20
C ASP A 66 11.05 -4.72 9.81
N LEU A 67 10.37 -4.01 8.91
CA LEU A 67 10.88 -3.71 7.57
C LEU A 67 12.03 -2.69 7.62
N PHE A 68 11.90 -1.64 8.43
CA PHE A 68 12.97 -0.66 8.67
C PHE A 68 14.22 -1.32 9.26
N ALA A 69 14.05 -2.32 10.12
CA ALA A 69 15.17 -3.09 10.68
C ALA A 69 15.98 -3.88 9.64
N LEU A 70 15.46 -4.08 8.42
CA LEU A 70 16.22 -4.67 7.31
C LEU A 70 17.13 -3.63 6.61
N ILE A 71 16.87 -2.34 6.77
CA ILE A 71 17.63 -1.28 6.12
C ILE A 71 18.95 -1.09 6.86
N LYS A 72 20.08 -1.31 6.16
CA LYS A 72 21.41 -1.10 6.73
C LYS A 72 21.63 0.38 7.07
N PRO A 73 21.97 0.74 8.32
CA PRO A 73 22.23 2.13 8.70
C PRO A 73 23.51 2.66 8.06
N GLY A 74 23.64 3.99 7.98
CA GLY A 74 24.90 4.69 7.65
C GLY A 74 25.29 4.79 6.17
N ILE A 75 24.67 4.04 5.26
CA ILE A 75 25.07 3.99 3.83
C ILE A 75 24.02 4.58 2.86
N ASN A 76 23.08 5.37 3.36
CA ASN A 76 21.88 5.77 2.61
C ASN A 76 21.73 7.29 2.40
N LYS A 77 22.64 8.09 2.97
CA LYS A 77 22.57 9.56 2.98
C LYS A 77 22.84 10.23 1.63
N ASN A 78 23.12 9.46 0.58
CA ASN A 78 23.28 9.91 -0.80
C ASN A 78 22.27 9.26 -1.77
N LYS A 79 21.29 8.50 -1.26
CA LYS A 79 20.36 7.71 -2.08
C LYS A 79 18.99 8.37 -2.19
N LEU A 80 18.38 8.24 -3.37
CA LEU A 80 16.98 8.53 -3.63
C LEU A 80 16.11 7.31 -3.25
N CYS A 81 15.17 7.53 -2.34
CA CYS A 81 14.17 6.55 -1.96
C CYS A 81 12.78 6.90 -2.52
N VAL A 82 12.07 5.90 -3.03
CA VAL A 82 10.62 5.99 -3.32
C VAL A 82 9.86 5.25 -2.22
N ASP A 83 8.98 5.97 -1.52
CA ASP A 83 7.96 5.39 -0.63
C ASP A 83 6.73 5.03 -1.49
N LEU A 84 6.63 3.77 -1.91
CA LEU A 84 5.61 3.26 -2.82
C LEU A 84 4.38 2.78 -2.04
N GLY A 85 3.25 3.43 -2.28
CA GLY A 85 2.05 3.28 -1.46
C GLY A 85 2.20 3.98 -0.11
N ALA A 86 2.67 5.23 -0.15
CA ALA A 86 3.05 6.02 1.02
C ALA A 86 1.90 6.28 2.00
N GLY A 87 0.65 6.13 1.56
CA GLY A 87 -0.54 6.39 2.36
C GLY A 87 -0.48 7.80 2.97
N PRO A 88 -0.77 7.95 4.27
CA PRO A 88 -0.75 9.25 4.95
C PRO A 88 0.67 9.75 5.31
N LEU A 89 1.71 9.25 4.63
CA LEU A 89 3.11 9.68 4.76
C LEU A 89 3.77 9.37 6.12
N VAL A 90 3.21 8.42 6.87
CA VAL A 90 3.75 8.00 8.18
C VAL A 90 5.17 7.43 8.03
N ASN A 91 5.38 6.55 7.04
CA ASN A 91 6.70 5.97 6.78
C ASN A 91 7.61 6.97 6.05
N THR A 92 7.05 7.82 5.19
CA THR A 92 7.79 8.89 4.50
C THR A 92 8.55 9.77 5.49
N HIS A 93 7.91 10.16 6.61
CA HIS A 93 8.56 10.93 7.68
C HIS A 93 9.86 10.27 8.17
N THR A 94 9.79 8.99 8.52
CA THR A 94 10.95 8.22 8.99
C THR A 94 11.99 8.06 7.87
N LEU A 95 11.56 7.78 6.63
CA LEU A 95 12.45 7.63 5.48
C LEU A 95 13.27 8.90 5.22
N GLN A 96 12.72 10.10 5.43
CA GLN A 96 13.47 11.36 5.26
C GLN A 96 14.65 11.49 6.24
N SER A 97 14.59 10.81 7.39
CA SER A 97 15.72 10.73 8.31
C SER A 97 16.79 9.72 7.88
N VAL A 98 16.45 8.76 7.02
CA VAL A 98 17.34 7.66 6.59
C VAL A 98 18.03 7.96 5.25
N PHE A 99 17.29 8.55 4.31
CA PHE A 99 17.71 8.77 2.93
C PHE A 99 17.98 10.24 2.62
N ALA A 100 18.74 10.50 1.56
CA ALA A 100 19.07 11.86 1.13
C ALA A 100 17.82 12.60 0.61
N SER A 101 17.00 11.87 -0.15
CA SER A 101 15.77 12.35 -0.74
C SER A 101 14.75 11.23 -0.74
N VAL A 102 13.49 11.60 -0.53
CA VAL A 102 12.36 10.67 -0.50
C VAL A 102 11.26 11.22 -1.38
N VAL A 103 10.77 10.41 -2.31
CA VAL A 103 9.59 10.70 -3.11
C VAL A 103 8.47 9.79 -2.62
N ALA A 104 7.38 10.38 -2.15
CA ALA A 104 6.19 9.64 -1.76
C ALA A 104 5.29 9.40 -2.97
N MET A 105 4.85 8.16 -3.17
CA MET A 105 3.93 7.79 -4.25
C MET A 105 2.72 7.06 -3.67
N ASP A 106 1.52 7.49 -4.05
CA ASP A 106 0.29 6.81 -3.67
C ASP A 106 -0.78 6.98 -4.75
N LEU A 107 -1.74 6.05 -4.80
CA LEU A 107 -2.88 6.12 -5.71
C LEU A 107 -3.86 7.23 -5.29
N SER A 108 -3.93 7.56 -4.00
CA SER A 108 -4.84 8.56 -3.44
C SER A 108 -4.13 9.90 -3.21
N LEU A 109 -4.59 10.94 -3.91
CA LEU A 109 -4.16 12.31 -3.65
C LEU A 109 -4.47 12.73 -2.20
N ASN A 110 -5.62 12.32 -1.65
CA ASN A 110 -6.02 12.65 -0.28
C ASN A 110 -5.06 12.04 0.75
N MET A 111 -4.56 10.82 0.51
CA MET A 111 -3.54 10.21 1.34
C MET A 111 -2.26 11.06 1.33
N LEU A 112 -1.77 11.44 0.16
CA LEU A 112 -0.59 12.31 0.00
C LEU A 112 -0.76 13.71 0.62
N GLN A 113 -1.99 14.24 0.63
CA GLN A 113 -2.31 15.55 1.20
C GLN A 113 -2.64 15.54 2.69
N SER A 114 -2.73 14.36 3.32
CA SER A 114 -3.11 14.25 4.74
C SER A 114 -2.05 14.67 5.74
N SER A 115 -0.87 15.08 5.27
CA SER A 115 0.27 15.50 6.07
C SER A 115 1.00 16.68 5.43
N ASP A 116 1.47 17.59 6.27
CA ASP A 116 2.23 18.79 5.90
C ASP A 116 3.69 18.50 5.50
N LEU A 117 4.08 17.22 5.42
CA LEU A 117 5.40 16.84 4.93
C LEU A 117 5.66 17.39 3.53
N THR A 118 6.84 18.00 3.38
CA THR A 118 7.29 18.70 2.17
C THR A 118 8.04 17.79 1.19
N ALA A 119 8.14 16.48 1.48
CA ALA A 119 8.67 15.50 0.55
C ALA A 119 7.97 15.63 -0.82
N PRO A 120 8.67 15.50 -1.95
CA PRO A 120 8.02 15.40 -3.26
C PRO A 120 6.99 14.27 -3.29
N LYS A 121 5.81 14.53 -3.88
CA LYS A 121 4.66 13.61 -3.91
C LYS A 121 4.24 13.34 -5.35
N ILE A 122 4.00 12.08 -5.68
CA ILE A 122 3.49 11.64 -6.98
C ILE A 122 2.18 10.87 -6.76
N CYS A 123 1.06 11.42 -7.24
CA CYS A 123 -0.21 10.70 -7.27
C CYS A 123 -0.21 9.79 -8.50
N ALA A 124 0.06 8.50 -8.31
CA ALA A 124 0.17 7.54 -9.40
C ALA A 124 -0.24 6.12 -8.98
N ASP A 125 -0.61 5.35 -9.99
CA ASP A 125 -0.88 3.92 -9.87
C ASP A 125 0.44 3.15 -9.92
N MET A 126 0.70 2.30 -8.91
CA MET A 126 1.95 1.54 -8.85
C MET A 126 2.11 0.54 -10.00
N ASP A 127 1.02 0.13 -10.65
CA ASP A 127 1.13 -0.74 -11.84
C ASP A 127 1.44 0.05 -13.13
N ASN A 128 1.54 1.39 -13.04
CA ASN A 128 1.95 2.25 -14.13
C ASN A 128 2.87 3.38 -13.61
N LEU A 129 4.08 2.99 -13.24
CA LEU A 129 5.06 3.87 -12.60
C LEU A 129 5.52 4.98 -13.54
N PRO A 130 5.32 6.27 -13.19
CA PRO A 130 5.80 7.41 -13.99
C PRO A 130 7.27 7.72 -13.68
N LEU A 131 8.12 6.70 -13.65
CA LEU A 131 9.54 6.79 -13.28
C LEU A 131 10.41 6.16 -14.36
N GLN A 132 11.54 6.78 -14.66
CA GLN A 132 12.48 6.29 -15.65
C GLN A 132 13.18 5.01 -15.16
N ALA A 133 13.54 4.12 -16.08
CA ALA A 133 14.42 2.98 -15.79
C ALA A 133 15.74 3.46 -15.15
N ASN A 134 16.29 2.67 -14.22
CA ASN A 134 17.56 2.95 -13.54
C ASN A 134 17.65 4.36 -12.92
N SER A 135 16.57 4.85 -12.30
CA SER A 135 16.53 6.19 -11.71
C SER A 135 16.44 6.19 -10.18
N VAL A 136 16.03 5.07 -9.57
CA VAL A 136 15.77 4.97 -8.12
C VAL A 136 16.86 4.12 -7.45
N ASP A 137 17.37 4.57 -6.30
CA ASP A 137 18.35 3.79 -5.52
C ASP A 137 17.66 2.79 -4.59
N VAL A 138 16.56 3.21 -3.94
CA VAL A 138 15.82 2.40 -2.98
C VAL A 138 14.31 2.53 -3.17
N ILE A 139 13.61 1.41 -3.15
CA ILE A 139 12.15 1.37 -3.01
C ILE A 139 11.82 0.89 -1.60
N TYR A 140 10.96 1.62 -0.91
CA TYR A 140 10.34 1.17 0.33
C TYR A 140 8.83 1.04 0.07
N SER A 141 8.23 -0.07 0.46
CA SER A 141 6.79 -0.26 0.34
C SER A 141 6.27 -1.09 1.50
N ASN A 142 5.39 -0.51 2.30
CA ASN A 142 4.84 -1.19 3.46
C ASN A 142 3.33 -1.36 3.30
N PHE A 143 2.83 -2.59 3.25
CA PHE A 143 1.40 -2.88 3.18
C PHE A 143 0.70 -2.27 1.95
N ALA A 144 1.40 -2.15 0.82
CA ALA A 144 0.84 -1.55 -0.39
C ALA A 144 0.82 -2.46 -1.62
N VAL A 145 1.89 -3.22 -1.89
CA VAL A 145 2.04 -3.97 -3.16
C VAL A 145 0.98 -5.06 -3.38
N GLN A 146 0.30 -5.53 -2.34
CA GLN A 146 -0.82 -6.47 -2.47
C GLN A 146 -2.05 -5.89 -3.18
N TRP A 147 -2.10 -4.57 -3.34
CA TRP A 147 -3.16 -3.86 -4.07
C TRP A 147 -2.90 -3.76 -5.58
N SER A 148 -1.74 -4.24 -6.05
CA SER A 148 -1.43 -4.38 -7.46
C SER A 148 -2.41 -5.35 -8.13
N ALA A 149 -2.87 -5.00 -9.33
CA ALA A 149 -3.69 -5.90 -10.15
C ALA A 149 -2.85 -7.07 -10.69
N ASN A 150 -1.53 -6.90 -10.82
CA ASN A 150 -0.61 -7.94 -11.27
C ASN A 150 0.74 -7.80 -10.55
N PHE A 151 0.87 -8.53 -9.46
CA PHE A 151 2.05 -8.50 -8.61
C PHE A 151 3.35 -8.85 -9.37
N SER A 152 3.30 -9.84 -10.27
CA SER A 152 4.46 -10.23 -11.09
C SER A 152 4.92 -9.08 -12.01
N ALA A 153 3.99 -8.41 -12.68
CA ALA A 153 4.30 -7.26 -13.54
C ALA A 153 4.80 -6.06 -12.72
N LEU A 154 4.25 -5.85 -11.52
CA LEU A 154 4.74 -4.84 -10.59
C LEU A 154 6.20 -5.13 -10.22
N MET A 155 6.56 -6.35 -9.84
CA MET A 155 7.96 -6.69 -9.52
C MET A 155 8.91 -6.40 -10.68
N GLN A 156 8.53 -6.70 -11.92
CA GLN A 156 9.33 -6.35 -13.10
C GLN A 156 9.50 -4.83 -13.27
N SER A 157 8.44 -4.06 -13.03
CA SER A 157 8.46 -2.61 -13.12
C SER A 157 9.33 -1.99 -12.03
N LEU A 158 9.23 -2.48 -10.78
CA LEU A 158 10.10 -2.08 -9.67
C LEU A 158 11.57 -2.41 -9.95
N TYR A 159 11.85 -3.59 -10.53
CA TYR A 159 13.19 -3.94 -10.97
C TYR A 159 13.72 -2.99 -12.04
N SER A 160 12.89 -2.64 -13.04
CA SER A 160 13.29 -1.75 -14.14
C SER A 160 13.70 -0.36 -13.65
N ILE A 161 12.92 0.24 -12.73
CA ILE A 161 13.19 1.60 -12.23
C ILE A 161 14.38 1.69 -11.27
N LEU A 162 14.74 0.59 -10.61
CA LEU A 162 15.92 0.56 -9.74
C LEU A 162 17.19 0.68 -10.56
N LYS A 163 18.17 1.43 -10.06
CA LYS A 163 19.54 1.42 -10.58
C LYS A 163 20.19 0.05 -10.38
N PRO A 164 21.22 -0.31 -11.16
CA PRO A 164 22.12 -1.41 -10.82
C PRO A 164 22.62 -1.29 -9.37
N GLY A 165 22.49 -2.35 -8.57
CA GLY A 165 22.82 -2.34 -7.15
C GLY A 165 21.74 -1.72 -6.23
N GLY A 166 20.64 -1.21 -6.80
CA GLY A 166 19.50 -0.68 -6.08
C GLY A 166 18.75 -1.75 -5.27
N GLN A 167 17.99 -1.31 -4.27
CA GLN A 167 17.36 -2.20 -3.29
C GLN A 167 15.86 -1.96 -3.17
N ALA A 168 15.09 -3.01 -2.90
CA ALA A 168 13.69 -2.87 -2.53
C ALA A 168 13.44 -3.52 -1.16
N TYR A 169 12.73 -2.79 -0.30
CA TYR A 169 12.26 -3.24 1.00
C TYR A 169 10.74 -3.24 0.96
N ILE A 170 10.15 -4.44 1.00
CA ILE A 170 8.72 -4.62 0.78
C ILE A 170 8.12 -5.44 1.93
N SER A 171 7.01 -4.98 2.51
CA SER A 171 6.11 -5.84 3.27
C SER A 171 4.81 -6.02 2.50
N THR A 172 4.32 -7.26 2.44
CA THR A 172 3.10 -7.61 1.72
C THR A 172 2.28 -8.63 2.49
N VAL A 173 0.96 -8.46 2.44
CA VAL A 173 -0.01 -9.39 3.04
C VAL A 173 -0.16 -10.61 2.15
N VAL A 174 -0.12 -11.79 2.75
CA VAL A 174 -0.14 -13.08 2.03
C VAL A 174 -1.31 -13.96 2.46
N GLU A 175 -1.49 -15.05 1.72
CA GLU A 175 -2.44 -16.11 2.05
C GLU A 175 -2.30 -16.56 3.53
N GLY A 176 -3.45 -16.86 4.15
CA GLY A 176 -3.59 -17.11 5.59
C GLY A 176 -4.02 -15.88 6.39
N SER A 177 -3.90 -14.68 5.83
CA SER A 177 -4.43 -13.46 6.45
C SER A 177 -5.96 -13.46 6.52
N LEU A 178 -6.48 -12.84 7.58
CA LEU A 178 -7.89 -12.57 7.83
C LEU A 178 -8.74 -13.85 7.89
N ASN A 179 -8.15 -14.95 8.35
CA ASN A 179 -8.83 -16.24 8.44
C ASN A 179 -10.00 -16.19 9.42
N GLU A 180 -9.89 -15.44 10.51
CA GLU A 180 -10.99 -15.28 11.48
C GLU A 180 -12.25 -14.73 10.82
N ILE A 181 -12.05 -13.82 9.87
CA ILE A 181 -13.13 -13.18 9.12
C ILE A 181 -13.70 -14.11 8.07
N LYS A 182 -12.84 -14.82 7.34
CA LYS A 182 -13.28 -15.87 6.41
C LYS A 182 -14.16 -16.88 7.13
N THR A 183 -13.73 -17.36 8.29
CA THR A 183 -14.50 -18.29 9.13
C THR A 183 -15.83 -17.68 9.56
N ALA A 184 -15.84 -16.44 10.05
CA ALA A 184 -17.07 -15.78 10.48
C ALA A 184 -18.09 -15.61 9.35
N PHE A 185 -17.64 -15.26 8.14
CA PHE A 185 -18.51 -15.04 6.99
C PHE A 185 -18.95 -16.32 6.29
N ALA A 186 -18.20 -17.42 6.43
CA ALA A 186 -18.60 -18.73 5.92
C ALA A 186 -19.89 -19.26 6.56
N ALA A 187 -20.28 -18.74 7.72
CA ALA A 187 -21.58 -19.04 8.33
C ALA A 187 -22.76 -18.42 7.54
N LEU A 188 -22.53 -17.34 6.79
CA LEU A 188 -23.57 -16.63 6.06
C LEU A 188 -23.77 -17.16 4.63
N ASP A 189 -22.66 -17.34 3.90
CA ASP A 189 -22.68 -17.85 2.53
C ASP A 189 -21.29 -18.38 2.11
N SER A 190 -21.20 -18.92 0.90
CA SER A 190 -19.95 -19.39 0.28
C SER A 190 -19.21 -18.32 -0.53
N ASN A 191 -19.66 -17.06 -0.47
CA ASN A 191 -19.03 -15.96 -1.20
C ASN A 191 -17.73 -15.52 -0.49
N SER A 192 -16.81 -14.93 -1.26
CA SER A 192 -15.64 -14.29 -0.66
C SER A 192 -16.04 -12.93 -0.08
N HIS A 193 -15.60 -12.67 1.16
CA HIS A 193 -15.82 -11.39 1.85
C HIS A 193 -14.52 -10.65 2.19
N ILE A 194 -13.36 -11.24 1.86
CA ILE A 194 -12.06 -10.57 1.91
C ILE A 194 -11.31 -10.66 0.57
N ASN A 195 -10.27 -9.84 0.39
CA ASN A 195 -9.42 -9.96 -0.80
C ASN A 195 -8.64 -11.28 -0.79
N THR A 196 -8.45 -11.85 -1.98
CA THR A 196 -7.51 -12.95 -2.19
C THR A 196 -6.10 -12.39 -2.17
N PHE A 197 -5.24 -12.95 -1.32
CA PHE A 197 -3.83 -12.58 -1.22
C PHE A 197 -2.97 -13.62 -1.91
N ASN A 198 -1.85 -13.17 -2.48
CA ASN A 198 -0.89 -14.06 -3.11
C ASN A 198 -0.28 -15.02 -2.08
N SER A 199 0.03 -16.24 -2.52
CA SER A 199 0.81 -17.19 -1.72
C SER A 199 2.28 -16.75 -1.65
N GLU A 200 2.97 -17.21 -0.61
CA GLU A 200 4.40 -16.98 -0.44
C GLU A 200 5.22 -17.55 -1.60
N LEU A 201 4.82 -18.72 -2.10
CA LEU A 201 5.43 -19.34 -3.28
C LEU A 201 5.32 -18.43 -4.51
N HIS A 202 4.12 -17.90 -4.78
CA HIS A 202 3.91 -16.99 -5.89
C HIS A 202 4.77 -15.73 -5.76
N ILE A 203 4.82 -15.12 -4.56
CA ILE A 203 5.64 -13.93 -4.31
C ILE A 203 7.12 -14.20 -4.60
N ASN A 204 7.66 -15.29 -4.08
CA ASN A 204 9.06 -15.65 -4.29
C ASN A 204 9.37 -15.89 -5.78
N GLN A 205 8.47 -16.58 -6.49
CA GLN A 205 8.59 -16.79 -7.94
C GLN A 205 8.54 -15.47 -8.72
N SER A 206 7.59 -14.58 -8.42
CA SER A 206 7.46 -13.27 -9.07
C SER A 206 8.71 -12.40 -8.87
N VAL A 207 9.29 -12.42 -7.66
CA VAL A 207 10.51 -11.68 -7.33
C VAL A 207 11.70 -12.24 -8.10
N GLN A 208 11.88 -13.56 -8.11
CA GLN A 208 12.97 -14.21 -8.85
C GLN A 208 12.84 -14.01 -10.36
N ASN A 209 11.64 -14.17 -10.91
CA ASN A 209 11.36 -13.98 -12.34
C ASN A 209 11.55 -12.53 -12.79
N ALA A 210 11.38 -11.55 -11.90
CA ALA A 210 11.72 -10.16 -12.17
C ALA A 210 13.24 -9.89 -12.20
N GLY A 211 14.07 -10.82 -11.74
CA GLY A 211 15.53 -10.71 -11.72
C GLY A 211 16.12 -10.25 -10.39
N PHE A 212 15.30 -10.09 -9.34
CA PHE A 212 15.81 -9.71 -8.02
C PHE A 212 16.63 -10.83 -7.36
N THR A 213 17.71 -10.44 -6.71
CA THR A 213 18.33 -11.27 -5.66
C THR A 213 17.59 -11.05 -4.35
N ILE A 214 17.19 -12.12 -3.68
CA ILE A 214 16.56 -12.07 -2.35
C ILE A 214 17.66 -12.07 -1.30
N ASN A 215 17.88 -10.93 -0.64
CA ASN A 215 18.83 -10.83 0.47
C ASN A 215 18.24 -11.38 1.78
N SER A 216 16.94 -11.16 2.00
CA SER A 216 16.22 -11.66 3.17
C SER A 216 14.75 -11.80 2.86
N THR A 217 14.14 -12.88 3.36
CA THR A 217 12.69 -13.06 3.45
C THR A 217 12.34 -13.44 4.88
N LYS A 218 11.36 -12.78 5.46
CA LYS A 218 10.85 -13.08 6.81
C LYS A 218 9.34 -13.17 6.76
N LYS A 219 8.80 -14.27 7.26
CA LYS A 219 7.36 -14.40 7.52
C LYS A 219 7.06 -13.97 8.95
N ARG A 220 6.01 -13.18 9.12
CA ARG A 220 5.49 -12.74 10.41
C ARG A 220 3.96 -12.83 10.41
N ILE A 221 3.40 -13.07 11.59
CA ILE A 221 1.98 -12.95 11.84
C ILE A 221 1.81 -11.79 12.80
N TYR A 222 1.11 -10.74 12.37
CA TYR A 222 0.73 -9.62 13.22
C TYR A 222 -0.76 -9.74 13.54
N THR A 223 -1.12 -9.49 14.79
CA THR A 223 -2.51 -9.66 15.25
C THR A 223 -2.96 -8.41 15.99
N ASP A 224 -4.13 -7.90 15.60
CA ASP A 224 -4.86 -6.92 16.40
C ASP A 224 -5.96 -7.61 17.19
N GLU A 225 -6.17 -7.16 18.42
CA GLU A 225 -7.22 -7.66 19.31
C GLU A 225 -8.33 -6.62 19.49
N TYR A 226 -9.58 -7.08 19.41
CA TYR A 226 -10.75 -6.24 19.57
C TYR A 226 -11.66 -6.80 20.68
N THR A 227 -12.32 -5.88 21.38
CA THR A 227 -13.26 -6.25 22.46
C THR A 227 -14.51 -6.96 21.94
N THR A 228 -14.85 -6.82 20.65
CA THR A 228 -16.01 -7.46 20.04
C THR A 228 -15.74 -7.82 18.57
N PRO A 229 -16.39 -8.88 18.05
CA PRO A 229 -16.36 -9.22 16.62
C PRO A 229 -16.74 -8.06 15.70
N LEU A 230 -17.73 -7.25 16.10
CA LEU A 230 -18.17 -6.11 15.31
C LEU A 230 -17.04 -5.08 15.11
N LYS A 231 -16.22 -4.83 16.14
CA LYS A 231 -15.06 -3.93 16.03
C LYS A 231 -13.96 -4.53 15.14
N ALA A 232 -13.74 -5.85 15.22
CA ALA A 232 -12.80 -6.56 14.35
C ALA A 232 -13.22 -6.48 12.87
N ILE A 233 -14.51 -6.70 12.56
CA ILE A 233 -15.04 -6.57 11.20
C ILE A 233 -14.96 -5.11 10.71
N ALA A 234 -15.23 -4.14 11.59
CA ALA A 234 -15.17 -2.72 11.25
C ALA A 234 -13.75 -2.24 10.93
N SER A 235 -12.72 -2.76 11.59
CA SER A 235 -11.32 -2.34 11.35
C SER A 235 -10.86 -2.64 9.93
N ILE A 236 -11.37 -3.72 9.33
CA ILE A 236 -11.06 -4.13 7.95
C ILE A 236 -11.63 -3.19 6.92
N LYS A 237 -12.87 -2.75 7.15
CA LYS A 237 -13.50 -1.69 6.36
C LYS A 237 -12.69 -0.40 6.45
N ALA A 238 -12.20 -0.07 7.65
CA ALA A 238 -11.42 1.13 7.88
C ALA A 238 -10.08 1.15 7.12
N ILE A 239 -9.45 0.00 6.90
CA ILE A 239 -8.20 -0.10 6.12
C ILE A 239 -8.43 -0.42 4.63
N GLY A 240 -9.68 -0.46 4.17
CA GLY A 240 -10.03 -0.70 2.77
C GLY A 240 -9.98 -2.17 2.32
N ALA A 241 -9.63 -3.12 3.19
CA ALA A 241 -9.43 -4.56 2.91
C ALA A 241 -10.71 -5.38 2.59
N THR A 242 -11.83 -4.70 2.36
CA THR A 242 -13.07 -5.31 1.84
C THR A 242 -12.96 -5.75 0.38
N THR A 243 -13.64 -6.83 0.04
CA THR A 243 -13.64 -7.47 -1.29
C THR A 243 -13.75 -6.52 -2.46
N GLN A 244 -12.87 -6.76 -3.44
CA GLN A 244 -12.87 -6.11 -4.74
C GLN A 244 -12.84 -7.10 -5.90
N ASN A 245 -12.40 -8.35 -5.71
CA ASN A 245 -11.91 -9.17 -6.83
C ASN A 245 -12.73 -10.42 -7.18
N HIS A 246 -14.05 -10.46 -6.98
CA HIS A 246 -14.83 -11.67 -7.31
C HIS A 246 -16.14 -11.39 -8.03
N THR A 247 -16.45 -12.23 -9.03
CA THR A 247 -17.76 -12.29 -9.70
C THR A 247 -18.87 -12.76 -8.76
N ASN A 248 -18.50 -13.45 -7.66
CA ASN A 248 -19.39 -13.91 -6.60
C ASN A 248 -19.26 -13.04 -5.34
N THR A 249 -19.52 -11.73 -5.47
CA THR A 249 -19.74 -10.87 -4.31
C THR A 249 -21.23 -10.72 -4.03
N ARG A 250 -21.66 -10.89 -2.79
CA ARG A 250 -23.03 -10.60 -2.37
C ARG A 250 -23.39 -9.15 -2.72
N GLN A 251 -24.43 -8.95 -3.52
CA GLN A 251 -24.95 -7.61 -3.81
C GLN A 251 -25.81 -7.10 -2.65
N GLY A 252 -25.61 -5.84 -2.25
CA GLY A 252 -26.41 -5.16 -1.23
C GLY A 252 -25.82 -5.13 0.19
N LEU A 253 -26.37 -4.26 1.04
CA LEU A 253 -25.94 -4.09 2.43
C LEU A 253 -26.17 -5.37 3.25
N LEU A 254 -25.27 -5.63 4.21
CA LEU A 254 -25.52 -6.66 5.22
C LEU A 254 -26.72 -6.22 6.07
N THR A 255 -27.73 -7.08 6.16
CA THR A 255 -28.84 -6.84 7.08
C THR A 255 -28.36 -6.94 8.52
N LYS A 256 -29.10 -6.35 9.47
CA LYS A 256 -28.78 -6.47 10.89
C LYS A 256 -28.68 -7.93 11.34
N SER A 257 -29.57 -8.79 10.85
CA SER A 257 -29.57 -10.23 11.14
C SER A 257 -28.31 -10.92 10.62
N ALA A 258 -27.94 -10.67 9.37
CA ALA A 258 -26.73 -11.25 8.77
C ALA A 258 -25.46 -10.81 9.51
N LEU A 259 -25.39 -9.53 9.93
CA LEU A 259 -24.25 -9.06 10.71
C LEU A 259 -24.18 -9.73 12.09
N GLN A 260 -25.32 -9.98 12.73
CA GLN A 260 -25.38 -10.66 14.02
C GLN A 260 -24.97 -12.13 13.92
N GLU A 261 -25.36 -12.81 12.85
CA GLU A 261 -24.92 -14.17 12.53
C GLU A 261 -23.40 -14.25 12.35
N VAL A 262 -22.83 -13.38 11.51
CA VAL A 262 -21.37 -13.27 11.31
C VAL A 262 -20.66 -12.97 12.63
N CYS A 263 -21.18 -12.06 13.45
CA CYS A 263 -20.59 -11.76 14.76
C CYS A 263 -20.63 -12.96 15.71
N SER A 264 -21.68 -13.77 15.65
CA SER A 264 -21.85 -14.96 16.50
C SER A 264 -20.94 -16.11 16.07
N ALA A 265 -20.66 -16.22 14.77
CA ALA A 265 -19.75 -17.20 14.19
C ALA A 265 -18.27 -16.78 14.28
N TYR A 266 -17.97 -15.57 14.75
CA TYR A 266 -16.60 -15.06 14.78
C TYR A 266 -15.76 -15.79 15.84
N PRO A 267 -14.60 -16.36 15.47
CA PRO A 267 -13.77 -17.08 16.44
C PRO A 267 -13.15 -16.12 17.47
N LEU A 268 -13.25 -16.50 18.74
CA LEU A 268 -12.69 -15.73 19.86
C LEU A 268 -11.50 -16.47 20.46
N ILE A 269 -10.45 -15.71 20.78
CA ILE A 269 -9.28 -16.19 21.52
C ILE A 269 -9.23 -15.39 22.82
N ASN A 270 -9.27 -16.07 23.97
CA ASN A 270 -9.28 -15.42 25.29
C ASN A 270 -10.37 -14.32 25.42
N ASN A 271 -11.58 -14.59 24.89
CA ASN A 271 -12.70 -13.64 24.82
C ASN A 271 -12.42 -12.35 24.04
N LYS A 272 -11.43 -12.36 23.14
CA LYS A 272 -11.13 -11.28 22.21
C LYS A 272 -11.36 -11.72 20.77
N ALA A 273 -11.86 -10.80 19.95
CA ALA A 273 -11.94 -10.99 18.52
C ALA A 273 -10.60 -10.58 17.90
N CYS A 274 -9.85 -11.54 17.39
CA CYS A 274 -8.56 -11.30 16.78
C CYS A 274 -8.70 -11.06 15.28
N VAL A 275 -7.79 -10.27 14.72
CA VAL A 275 -7.60 -10.08 13.28
C VAL A 275 -6.13 -10.32 12.98
N SER A 276 -5.82 -11.44 12.32
CA SER A 276 -4.44 -11.81 12.00
C SER A 276 -4.06 -11.50 10.55
N TYR A 277 -2.83 -11.03 10.36
CA TYR A 277 -2.22 -10.74 9.08
C TYR A 277 -0.94 -11.54 8.94
N HIS A 278 -0.92 -12.43 7.97
CA HIS A 278 0.27 -13.13 7.54
C HIS A 278 1.00 -12.19 6.56
N VAL A 279 2.24 -11.85 6.90
CA VAL A 279 3.02 -10.85 6.16
C VAL A 279 4.37 -11.44 5.81
N VAL A 280 4.79 -11.23 4.56
CA VAL A 280 6.15 -11.48 4.11
C VAL A 280 6.87 -10.14 4.02
N LEU A 281 8.02 -10.06 4.68
CA LEU A 281 8.96 -8.94 4.59
C LEU A 281 10.13 -9.35 3.72
N LEU A 282 10.43 -8.54 2.71
CA LEU A 282 11.44 -8.80 1.69
C LEU A 282 12.51 -7.71 1.73
N SER A 283 13.77 -8.14 1.68
CA SER A 283 14.90 -7.30 1.28
C SER A 283 15.44 -7.84 -0.02
N LEU A 284 15.34 -7.03 -1.08
CA LEU A 284 15.66 -7.40 -2.45
C LEU A 284 16.78 -6.51 -2.99
N LYS A 285 17.56 -7.02 -3.94
CA LYS A 285 18.59 -6.28 -4.65
C LYS A 285 18.50 -6.52 -6.14
N LYS A 286 18.59 -5.43 -6.92
CA LYS A 286 18.88 -5.50 -8.35
C LYS A 286 20.37 -5.75 -8.53
N SER A 287 20.71 -6.89 -9.14
CA SER A 287 22.09 -7.19 -9.50
C SER A 287 22.63 -6.18 -10.51
N HIS A 288 23.96 -6.10 -10.62
CA HIS A 288 24.64 -5.14 -11.50
C HIS A 288 24.30 -5.36 -12.97
#